data_AF-A0A5K1F739-F1
#
_entry.id   AF-A0A5K1F739-F1
#
_cell.length_a   1.000
_cell.length_b   1.000
_cell.length_c   1.000
_cell.angle_alpha   90.00
_cell.angle_beta   90.00
_cell.angle_gamma   90.00
#
_symmetry.space_group_name_H-M   'P 1'
#
loop_
_entity.id
_entity.type
_entity.pdbx_description
1 polymer ?
#
loop_
_entity_poly.entity_id
_entity_poly.type
_entity_poly.pdbx_seq_one_letter_code
_entity_poly.pdbx_strand_id
1 'polypeptide(L)'
;RSLQIILEHGEKLASMICLRDLQNALSQKNSIDGSGGSETSGALWDLIQLVGEKARRNNVLLMDREAVEIFYSKVSEIEEIFSCIHHYISYISEKVHPSLSRIHRACEISKACTMLVSAAVNYRKIQSTWYPSPEGLCPWNCEPIVQSGLWSIASLILQLLKESQGSDPSIKKELVIHLEELTDVLLEAYAGSLTAKIEREEDYKGLQMEYAVRRDALLGPMYQHVKELAEAGYK
;
A
#
# COMPACT_ATOMS: atom_id res chain seq x y z
N ARG A 1 20.76 19.05 0.46
CA ARG A 1 20.56 17.75 1.17
C ARG A 1 19.66 17.88 2.39
N SER A 2 19.91 18.81 3.33
CA SER A 2 19.07 18.94 4.54
C SER A 2 17.61 19.31 4.26
N LEU A 3 17.35 20.23 3.32
CA LEU A 3 15.97 20.61 2.95
C LEU A 3 15.17 19.44 2.34
N GLN A 4 15.80 18.65 1.47
CA GLN A 4 15.18 17.43 0.90
C GLN A 4 14.77 16.45 2.00
N ILE A 5 15.65 16.20 2.97
CA ILE A 5 15.36 15.29 4.10
C ILE A 5 14.19 15.80 4.95
N ILE A 6 14.13 17.11 5.20
CA ILE A 6 13.04 17.72 5.97
C ILE A 6 11.71 17.57 5.23
N LEU A 7 11.69 17.84 3.93
CA LEU A 7 10.48 17.76 3.11
C LEU A 7 10.01 16.31 2.96
N GLU A 8 10.94 15.37 2.74
CA GLU A 8 10.65 13.93 2.73
C GLU A 8 10.07 13.45 4.06
N HIS A 9 10.62 13.92 5.18
CA HIS A 9 10.04 13.62 6.49
C HIS A 9 8.62 14.18 6.63
N GLY A 10 8.35 15.36 6.07
CA GLY A 10 7.01 15.94 5.97
C GLY A 10 6.03 15.06 5.19
N GLU A 11 6.47 14.45 4.08
CA GLU A 11 5.69 13.45 3.34
C GLU A 11 5.35 12.25 4.24
N LYS A 12 6.36 11.69 4.92
CA LYS A 12 6.18 10.54 5.82
C LYS A 12 5.22 10.87 6.98
N LEU A 13 5.29 12.08 7.55
CA LEU A 13 4.33 12.55 8.55
C LEU A 13 2.91 12.62 7.98
N ALA A 14 2.72 13.20 6.79
CA ALA A 14 1.41 13.29 6.16
C ALA A 14 0.80 11.89 5.96
N SER A 15 1.61 10.93 5.49
CA SER A 15 1.22 9.54 5.36
C SER A 15 0.82 8.93 6.72
N MET A 16 1.62 9.10 7.77
CA MET A 16 1.32 8.58 9.11
C MET A 16 0.02 9.15 9.70
N ILE A 17 -0.25 10.44 9.48
CA ILE A 17 -1.51 11.06 9.91
C ILE A 17 -2.69 10.41 9.18
N CYS A 18 -2.63 10.28 7.85
CA CYS A 18 -3.67 9.61 7.07
C CYS A 18 -3.91 8.16 7.52
N LEU A 19 -2.84 7.43 7.89
CA LEU A 19 -2.95 6.07 8.39
C LEU A 19 -3.66 6.01 9.75
N ARG A 20 -3.34 6.95 10.64
CA ARG A 20 -4.00 7.08 11.95
C ARG A 20 -5.48 7.40 11.80
N ASP A 21 -5.82 8.31 10.87
CA ASP A 21 -7.21 8.67 10.60
C ASP A 21 -8.00 7.49 10.03
N LEU A 22 -7.39 6.71 9.11
CA LEU A 22 -7.98 5.48 8.59
C LEU A 22 -8.24 4.46 9.71
N GLN A 23 -7.25 4.25 10.58
CA GLN A 23 -7.40 3.37 11.74
C GLN A 23 -8.56 3.80 12.64
N ASN A 24 -8.67 5.09 12.96
CA ASN A 24 -9.75 5.62 13.78
C ASN A 24 -11.12 5.40 13.11
N ALA A 25 -11.23 5.65 11.81
CA ALA A 25 -12.46 5.44 11.05
C ALA A 25 -12.90 3.97 11.03
N LEU A 26 -11.95 3.04 10.85
CA LEU A 26 -12.22 1.59 10.90
C LEU A 26 -12.67 1.15 12.30
N SER A 27 -12.04 1.68 13.35
CA SER A 27 -12.39 1.37 14.74
C SER A 27 -13.81 1.85 15.07
N GLN A 28 -14.19 3.05 14.62
CA GLN A 28 -15.55 3.57 14.79
C GLN A 28 -16.61 2.72 14.06
N LYS A 29 -16.31 2.26 12.84
CA LYS A 29 -17.21 1.39 12.07
C LYS A 29 -17.49 0.08 12.82
N ASN A 30 -16.45 -0.55 13.36
CA ASN A 30 -16.57 -1.82 14.10
C ASN A 30 -17.39 -1.68 15.40
N SER A 31 -17.34 -0.51 16.06
CA SER A 31 -18.15 -0.21 17.24
C SER A 31 -19.64 -0.04 16.93
N ILE A 32 -19.99 0.41 15.72
CA ILE A 32 -21.39 0.64 15.29
C ILE A 32 -22.09 -0.69 14.91
N ASP A 33 -21.35 -1.63 14.32
CA ASP A 33 -21.88 -2.92 13.84
C ASP A 33 -22.17 -3.94 14.97
N GLY A 34 -22.20 -3.51 16.24
CA GLY A 34 -22.68 -4.31 17.38
C GLY A 34 -21.77 -5.46 17.83
N SER A 35 -20.61 -5.61 17.20
CA SER A 35 -19.52 -6.47 17.66
C SER A 35 -18.83 -5.76 18.84
N GLY A 36 -19.20 -6.10 20.08
CA GLY A 36 -18.52 -5.67 21.31
C GLY A 36 -17.09 -6.22 21.49
N GLY A 37 -16.33 -6.33 20.40
CA GLY A 37 -14.91 -6.64 20.39
C GLY A 37 -14.09 -5.36 20.49
N SER A 38 -13.05 -5.39 21.30
CA SER A 38 -12.07 -4.33 21.58
C SER A 38 -11.81 -3.38 20.39
N GLU A 39 -11.59 -2.10 20.71
CA GLU A 39 -11.32 -0.92 19.85
C GLU A 39 -10.14 -1.09 18.84
N THR A 40 -9.62 -2.30 18.65
CA THR A 40 -8.34 -2.62 18.00
C THR A 40 -8.39 -3.99 17.30
N SER A 41 -9.30 -4.17 16.33
CA SER A 41 -9.34 -5.37 15.48
C SER A 41 -9.45 -4.99 14.00
N GLY A 42 -8.64 -5.61 13.14
CA GLY A 42 -8.60 -5.31 11.71
C GLY A 42 -7.26 -5.66 11.07
N ALA A 43 -7.23 -5.78 9.74
CA ALA A 43 -6.00 -6.15 9.05
C ALA A 43 -4.91 -5.10 9.20
N LEU A 44 -5.29 -3.82 9.19
CA LEU A 44 -4.40 -2.69 9.38
C LEU A 44 -3.79 -2.69 10.78
N TRP A 45 -4.59 -2.99 11.81
CA TRP A 45 -4.11 -3.09 13.17
C TRP A 45 -3.05 -4.19 13.31
N ASP A 46 -3.32 -5.38 12.77
CA ASP A 46 -2.38 -6.51 12.81
C ASP A 46 -1.07 -6.17 12.08
N LEU A 47 -1.13 -5.43 10.97
CA LEU A 47 0.05 -4.97 10.26
C LEU A 47 0.85 -3.93 11.07
N ILE A 48 0.18 -2.96 11.71
CA ILE A 48 0.82 -1.97 12.59
C ILE A 48 1.54 -2.68 13.74
N GLN A 49 0.88 -3.65 14.37
CA GLN A 49 1.47 -4.47 15.43
C GLN A 49 2.69 -5.24 14.91
N LEU A 50 2.60 -5.87 13.74
CA LEU A 50 3.71 -6.60 13.13
C LEU A 50 4.95 -5.71 12.90
N VAL A 51 4.75 -4.50 12.37
CA VAL A 51 5.85 -3.54 12.13
C VAL A 51 6.45 -3.06 13.46
N GLY A 52 5.61 -2.72 14.43
CA GLY A 52 6.05 -2.31 15.76
C GLY A 52 6.84 -3.42 16.48
N GLU A 53 6.38 -4.67 16.38
CA GLU A 53 7.06 -5.85 16.93
C GLU A 53 8.39 -6.14 16.24
N LYS A 54 8.47 -5.93 14.92
CA LYS A 54 9.73 -6.03 14.17
C LYS A 54 10.72 -4.97 14.69
N ALA A 55 10.28 -3.72 14.84
CA ALA A 55 11.11 -2.64 15.37
C ALA A 55 11.55 -2.91 16.82
N ARG A 56 10.66 -3.45 17.65
CA ARG A 56 10.94 -3.84 19.04
C ARG A 56 12.01 -4.92 19.14
N ARG A 57 11.88 -5.99 18.35
CA ARG A 57 12.87 -7.07 18.28
C ARG A 57 14.26 -6.60 17.84
N ASN A 58 14.32 -5.55 17.02
CA ASN A 58 15.57 -4.99 16.53
C ASN A 58 16.20 -3.97 17.48
N ASN A 59 15.52 -3.55 18.55
CA ASN A 59 16.04 -2.56 19.49
C ASN A 59 15.60 -2.87 20.93
N VAL A 60 16.56 -3.34 21.73
CA VAL A 60 16.37 -3.73 23.14
C VAL A 60 15.77 -2.60 24.00
N LEU A 61 16.03 -1.33 23.67
CA LEU A 61 15.50 -0.18 24.41
C LEU A 61 13.98 0.00 24.25
N LEU A 62 13.36 -0.68 23.30
CA LEU A 62 11.93 -0.59 23.00
C LEU A 62 11.13 -1.75 23.61
N MET A 63 11.77 -2.69 24.32
CA MET A 63 11.12 -3.93 24.80
C MET A 63 9.93 -3.69 25.71
N ASP A 64 9.96 -2.62 26.51
CA ASP A 64 8.91 -2.26 27.48
C ASP A 64 7.80 -1.38 26.87
N ARG A 65 7.91 -1.00 25.58
CA ARG A 65 6.91 -0.17 24.89
C ARG A 65 5.94 -1.02 24.08
N GLU A 66 4.72 -0.51 23.94
CA GLU A 66 3.71 -1.12 23.09
C GLU A 66 4.10 -0.99 21.60
N ALA A 67 3.88 -2.05 20.81
CA ALA A 67 4.25 -2.06 19.40
C ALA A 67 3.57 -0.95 18.58
N VAL A 68 2.32 -0.60 18.91
CA VAL A 68 1.62 0.53 18.27
C VAL A 68 2.30 1.88 18.59
N GLU A 69 2.75 2.10 19.82
CA GLU A 69 3.45 3.33 20.20
C GLU A 69 4.80 3.42 19.48
N ILE A 70 5.53 2.30 19.41
CA ILE A 70 6.79 2.19 18.67
C ILE A 70 6.56 2.53 17.20
N PHE A 71 5.52 1.98 16.59
CA PHE A 71 5.18 2.24 15.20
C PHE A 71 4.93 3.74 14.94
N TYR A 72 4.05 4.38 15.72
CA TYR A 72 3.71 5.79 15.51
C TYR A 72 4.83 6.77 15.88
N SER A 73 5.78 6.36 16.73
CA SER A 73 6.96 7.17 17.06
C SER A 73 8.07 7.12 16.00
N LYS A 74 8.04 6.15 15.07
CA LYS A 74 9.07 5.91 14.04
C LYS A 74 8.64 6.34 12.64
N VAL A 75 8.13 7.57 12.50
CA VAL A 75 7.66 8.14 11.22
C VAL A 75 8.71 8.03 10.11
N SER A 76 10.00 8.20 10.44
CA SER A 76 11.10 8.13 9.47
C SER A 76 11.26 6.75 8.80
N GLU A 77 10.71 5.69 9.39
CA GLU A 77 10.84 4.30 8.93
C GLU A 77 9.50 3.77 8.36
N ILE A 78 8.59 4.63 7.93
CA ILE A 78 7.25 4.23 7.46
C ILE A 78 7.28 3.21 6.31
N GLU A 79 8.33 3.22 5.50
CA GLU A 79 8.56 2.24 4.44
C GLU A 79 8.63 0.78 4.94
N GLU A 80 8.94 0.57 6.23
CA GLU A 80 8.99 -0.76 6.86
C GLU A 80 7.65 -1.51 6.83
N ILE A 81 6.53 -0.77 6.71
CA ILE A 81 5.20 -1.33 6.47
C ILE A 81 5.21 -2.23 5.23
N PHE A 82 5.84 -1.79 4.14
CA PHE A 82 5.91 -2.51 2.87
C PHE A 82 6.76 -3.77 2.96
N SER A 83 7.77 -3.79 3.82
CA SER A 83 8.52 -5.01 4.11
C SER A 83 7.65 -6.05 4.85
N CYS A 84 6.84 -5.58 5.81
CA CYS A 84 6.01 -6.45 6.63
C CYS A 84 4.80 -6.98 5.85
N ILE A 85 4.31 -6.21 4.88
CA ILE A 85 3.23 -6.62 3.96
C ILE A 85 3.56 -7.94 3.25
N HIS A 86 4.79 -8.11 2.77
CA HIS A 86 5.17 -9.35 2.09
C HIS A 86 4.97 -10.59 2.99
N HIS A 87 5.33 -10.46 4.28
CA HIS A 87 5.17 -11.53 5.26
C HIS A 87 3.71 -11.69 5.68
N TYR A 88 3.01 -10.57 5.86
CA TYR A 88 1.60 -10.55 6.28
C TYR A 88 0.65 -11.13 5.22
N ILE A 89 0.96 -10.95 3.94
CA ILE A 89 0.19 -11.56 2.85
C ILE A 89 0.27 -13.08 2.88
N SER A 90 1.40 -13.65 3.28
CA SER A 90 1.51 -15.11 3.43
C SER A 90 0.50 -15.62 4.45
N TYR A 91 0.36 -14.91 5.58
CA TYR A 91 -0.65 -15.18 6.61
C TYR A 91 -2.09 -15.02 6.09
N ILE A 92 -2.41 -13.96 5.34
CA ILE A 92 -3.74 -13.78 4.74
C ILE A 92 -4.04 -14.86 3.67
N SER A 93 -3.02 -15.32 2.96
CA SER A 93 -3.15 -16.27 1.85
C SER A 93 -3.35 -17.70 2.34
N GLU A 94 -2.98 -18.02 3.59
CA GLU A 94 -3.32 -19.28 4.21
C GLU A 94 -4.85 -19.47 4.19
N LYS A 95 -5.32 -20.61 3.66
CA LYS A 95 -6.76 -20.95 3.53
C LYS A 95 -7.47 -21.15 4.88
N VAL A 96 -6.86 -20.71 5.98
CA VAL A 96 -7.41 -20.72 7.33
C VAL A 96 -8.58 -19.73 7.45
N HIS A 97 -8.57 -18.64 6.67
CA HIS A 97 -9.63 -17.64 6.69
C HIS A 97 -10.72 -17.89 5.63
N PRO A 98 -12.01 -17.68 5.96
CA PRO A 98 -13.09 -17.64 4.97
C PRO A 98 -12.77 -16.66 3.83
N SER A 99 -13.19 -16.98 2.60
CA SER A 99 -12.88 -16.18 1.39
C SER A 99 -13.23 -14.71 1.55
N LEU A 100 -14.41 -14.41 2.12
CA LEU A 100 -14.86 -13.04 2.35
C LEU A 100 -13.97 -12.28 3.36
N SER A 101 -13.50 -12.95 4.40
CA SER A 101 -12.57 -12.35 5.37
C SER A 101 -11.23 -12.02 4.71
N ARG A 102 -10.70 -12.90 3.87
CA ARG A 102 -9.48 -12.64 3.09
C ARG A 102 -9.63 -11.41 2.19
N ILE A 103 -10.78 -11.28 1.52
CA ILE A 103 -11.09 -10.15 0.65
C ILE A 103 -11.10 -8.85 1.45
N HIS A 104 -11.87 -8.76 2.53
CA HIS A 104 -11.93 -7.54 3.34
C HIS A 104 -10.57 -7.15 3.91
N ARG A 105 -9.77 -8.13 4.40
CA ARG A 105 -8.42 -7.86 4.91
C ARG A 105 -7.49 -7.36 3.79
N ALA A 106 -7.56 -7.93 2.59
CA ALA A 106 -6.77 -7.47 1.44
C ALA A 106 -7.18 -6.06 0.99
N CYS A 107 -8.48 -5.77 0.91
CA CYS A 107 -9.02 -4.44 0.59
C CYS A 107 -8.60 -3.39 1.63
N GLU A 108 -8.64 -3.72 2.92
CA GLU A 108 -8.22 -2.83 4.01
C GLU A 108 -6.73 -2.47 3.90
N ILE A 109 -5.86 -3.46 3.71
CA ILE A 109 -4.42 -3.23 3.53
C ILE A 109 -4.13 -2.48 2.22
N SER A 110 -4.83 -2.82 1.14
CA SER A 110 -4.75 -2.09 -0.12
C SER A 110 -5.08 -0.61 0.08
N LYS A 111 -6.17 -0.31 0.79
CA LYS A 111 -6.59 1.06 1.04
C LYS A 111 -5.58 1.83 1.88
N ALA A 112 -5.04 1.19 2.92
CA ALA A 112 -4.00 1.78 3.74
C ALA A 112 -2.77 2.15 2.90
N CYS A 113 -2.31 1.25 2.02
CA CYS A 113 -1.14 1.49 1.18
C CYS A 113 -1.36 2.60 0.15
N THR A 114 -2.52 2.61 -0.52
CA THR A 114 -2.83 3.65 -1.50
C THR A 114 -2.95 5.01 -0.81
N MET A 115 -3.62 5.09 0.35
CA MET A 115 -3.70 6.32 1.13
C MET A 115 -2.34 6.83 1.60
N LEU A 116 -1.47 5.94 2.08
CA LEU A 116 -0.11 6.29 2.51
C LEU A 116 0.69 6.94 1.38
N VAL A 117 0.75 6.30 0.22
CA VAL A 117 1.53 6.79 -0.93
C VAL A 117 0.91 8.07 -1.50
N SER A 118 -0.42 8.10 -1.68
CA SER A 118 -1.11 9.28 -2.19
C SER A 118 -0.98 10.50 -1.28
N ALA A 119 -0.96 10.31 0.04
CA ALA A 119 -0.73 11.40 0.99
C ALA A 119 0.67 12.03 0.81
N ALA A 120 1.70 11.21 0.63
CA ALA A 120 3.06 11.68 0.37
C ALA A 120 3.18 12.41 -0.97
N VAL A 121 2.63 11.83 -2.04
CA VAL A 121 2.62 12.46 -3.38
C VAL A 121 1.88 13.79 -3.35
N ASN A 122 0.72 13.86 -2.68
CA ASN A 122 -0.04 15.09 -2.52
C ASN A 122 0.72 16.14 -1.70
N TYR A 123 1.38 15.73 -0.60
CA TYR A 123 2.21 16.63 0.18
C TYR A 123 3.32 17.25 -0.68
N ARG A 124 4.04 16.42 -1.45
CA ARG A 124 5.08 16.88 -2.39
C ARG A 124 4.53 17.85 -3.41
N LYS A 125 3.37 17.55 -4.00
CA LYS A 125 2.72 18.40 -5.00
C LYS A 125 2.36 19.78 -4.43
N ILE A 126 1.77 19.81 -3.23
CA ILE A 126 1.38 21.06 -2.55
C ILE A 126 2.62 21.88 -2.20
N GLN A 127 3.68 21.24 -1.73
CA GLN A 127 4.92 21.91 -1.31
C GLN A 127 5.96 22.04 -2.43
N SER A 128 5.58 21.80 -3.69
CA SER A 128 6.50 21.66 -4.83
C SER A 128 7.49 22.82 -4.99
N THR A 129 7.10 24.05 -4.66
CA THR A 129 7.97 25.24 -4.74
C THR A 129 9.12 25.24 -3.72
N TRP A 130 9.03 24.42 -2.68
CA TRP A 130 10.06 24.29 -1.63
C TRP A 130 11.06 23.19 -1.94
N TYR A 131 10.72 22.27 -2.85
CA TYR A 131 11.62 21.17 -3.19
C TYR A 131 12.82 21.67 -4.00
N PRO A 132 14.02 21.14 -3.73
CA PRO A 132 15.15 21.30 -4.65
C PRO A 132 14.86 20.60 -5.98
N SER A 133 15.71 20.81 -6.98
CA SER A 133 15.60 20.09 -8.26
C SER A 133 15.49 18.58 -8.01
N PRO A 134 14.49 17.90 -8.60
CA PRO A 134 14.28 16.47 -8.41
C PRO A 134 15.26 15.61 -9.22
N GLU A 135 16.12 16.22 -10.06
CA GLU A 135 17.02 15.51 -10.96
C GLU A 135 17.88 14.47 -10.22
N GLY A 136 17.71 13.21 -10.64
CA GLY A 136 18.40 12.04 -10.12
C GLY A 136 17.93 11.59 -8.73
N LEU A 137 16.96 12.27 -8.10
CA LEU A 137 16.43 11.89 -6.80
C LEU A 137 15.35 10.82 -6.94
N CYS A 138 15.54 9.71 -6.23
CA CYS A 138 14.50 8.71 -6.04
C CYS A 138 13.76 9.02 -4.73
N PRO A 139 12.47 9.40 -4.77
CA PRO A 139 11.71 9.61 -3.55
C PRO A 139 11.44 8.30 -2.82
N TRP A 140 11.26 8.36 -1.49
CA TRP A 140 11.11 7.15 -0.66
C TRP A 140 9.95 6.23 -1.10
N ASN A 141 8.85 6.80 -1.60
CA ASN A 141 7.69 6.03 -2.09
C ASN A 141 7.95 5.32 -3.43
N CYS A 142 9.07 5.63 -4.08
CA CYS A 142 9.55 4.96 -5.29
C CYS A 142 10.60 3.89 -4.98
N GLU A 143 11.01 3.70 -3.72
CA GLU A 143 12.04 2.74 -3.36
C GLU A 143 11.61 1.28 -3.63
N PRO A 144 12.56 0.36 -3.91
CA PRO A 144 12.25 -1.03 -4.24
C PRO A 144 11.42 -1.75 -3.17
N ILE A 145 11.61 -1.42 -1.88
CA ILE A 145 10.86 -2.01 -0.78
C ILE A 145 9.37 -1.67 -0.86
N VAL A 146 9.05 -0.42 -1.23
CA VAL A 146 7.68 0.07 -1.40
C VAL A 146 7.05 -0.58 -2.63
N GLN A 147 7.76 -0.60 -3.76
CA GLN A 147 7.32 -1.25 -5.00
C GLN A 147 7.04 -2.75 -4.80
N SER A 148 7.88 -3.43 -4.02
CA SER A 148 7.72 -4.85 -3.69
C SER A 148 6.50 -5.10 -2.79
N GLY A 149 6.30 -4.28 -1.76
CA GLY A 149 5.12 -4.38 -0.89
C GLY A 149 3.82 -4.12 -1.63
N LEU A 150 3.75 -3.02 -2.40
CA LEU A 150 2.60 -2.69 -3.24
C LEU A 150 2.25 -3.80 -4.23
N TRP A 151 3.26 -4.35 -4.90
CA TRP A 151 3.06 -5.46 -5.83
C TRP A 151 2.61 -6.74 -5.15
N SER A 152 3.08 -7.01 -3.92
CA SER A 152 2.63 -8.17 -3.16
C SER A 152 1.12 -8.08 -2.92
N ILE A 153 0.60 -6.91 -2.53
CA ILE A 153 -0.85 -6.70 -2.32
C ILE A 153 -1.60 -6.77 -3.65
N ALA A 154 -1.10 -6.11 -4.69
CA ALA A 154 -1.73 -6.15 -6.01
C ALA A 154 -1.83 -7.59 -6.54
N SER A 155 -0.79 -8.41 -6.33
CA SER A 155 -0.78 -9.82 -6.67
C SER A 155 -1.83 -10.61 -5.88
N LEU A 156 -1.99 -10.32 -4.58
CA LEU A 156 -3.04 -10.92 -3.76
C LEU A 156 -4.45 -10.55 -4.27
N ILE A 157 -4.68 -9.27 -4.61
CA ILE A 157 -5.98 -8.82 -5.17
C ILE A 157 -6.25 -9.50 -6.53
N LEU A 158 -5.24 -9.59 -7.39
CA LEU A 158 -5.34 -10.33 -8.66
C LEU A 158 -5.69 -11.80 -8.45
N GLN A 159 -5.12 -12.45 -7.43
CA GLN A 159 -5.47 -13.81 -7.06
C GLN A 159 -6.92 -13.89 -6.57
N LEU A 160 -7.34 -13.00 -5.68
CA LEU A 160 -8.72 -12.95 -5.16
C LEU A 160 -9.75 -12.71 -6.26
N LEU A 161 -9.44 -11.87 -7.25
CA LEU A 161 -10.28 -11.63 -8.43
C LEU A 161 -10.47 -12.89 -9.29
N LYS A 162 -9.43 -13.71 -9.41
CA LYS A 162 -9.51 -15.00 -10.10
C LYS A 162 -10.31 -16.02 -9.30
N GLU A 163 -10.17 -16.02 -7.98
CA GLU A 163 -10.94 -16.89 -7.08
C GLU A 163 -12.41 -16.49 -6.99
N SER A 164 -12.74 -15.21 -7.16
CA SER A 164 -14.11 -14.69 -7.10
C SER A 164 -14.90 -14.88 -8.40
N GLN A 165 -14.39 -15.62 -9.39
CA GLN A 165 -15.11 -15.91 -10.62
C GLN A 165 -16.37 -16.73 -10.31
N GLY A 166 -17.55 -16.14 -10.58
CA GLY A 166 -18.86 -16.72 -10.21
C GLY A 166 -19.36 -16.33 -8.81
N SER A 167 -18.66 -15.46 -8.08
CA SER A 167 -19.14 -14.84 -6.84
C SER A 167 -20.01 -13.61 -7.10
N ASP A 168 -20.52 -12.98 -6.04
CA ASP A 168 -21.32 -11.75 -6.10
C ASP A 168 -20.60 -10.66 -6.94
N PRO A 169 -21.26 -10.04 -7.94
CA PRO A 169 -20.70 -8.94 -8.72
C PRO A 169 -20.23 -7.75 -7.87
N SER A 170 -20.79 -7.54 -6.68
CA SER A 170 -20.37 -6.48 -5.76
C SER A 170 -18.91 -6.67 -5.29
N ILE A 171 -18.53 -7.90 -4.96
CA ILE A 171 -17.20 -8.29 -4.52
C ILE A 171 -16.18 -8.09 -5.65
N LYS A 172 -16.53 -8.51 -6.87
CA LYS A 172 -15.67 -8.32 -8.04
C LYS A 172 -15.40 -6.83 -8.28
N LYS A 173 -16.44 -6.01 -8.18
CA LYS A 173 -16.33 -4.55 -8.34
C LYS A 173 -15.43 -3.92 -7.26
N GLU A 174 -15.61 -4.31 -6.00
CA GLU A 174 -14.77 -3.84 -4.88
C GLU A 174 -13.28 -4.16 -5.12
N LEU A 175 -12.98 -5.41 -5.45
CA LEU A 175 -11.62 -5.85 -5.74
C LEU A 175 -11.00 -5.13 -6.95
N VAL A 176 -11.79 -4.87 -8.00
CA VAL A 176 -11.31 -4.07 -9.15
C VAL A 176 -10.97 -2.66 -8.71
N ILE A 177 -11.85 -1.95 -7.98
CA ILE A 177 -11.58 -0.58 -7.49
C ILE A 177 -10.25 -0.52 -6.74
N HIS A 178 -10.00 -1.47 -5.83
CA HIS A 178 -8.73 -1.53 -5.10
C HIS A 178 -7.53 -1.83 -6.01
N LEU A 179 -7.71 -2.66 -7.03
CA LEU A 179 -6.68 -2.91 -8.04
C LEU A 179 -6.36 -1.64 -8.85
N GLU A 180 -7.37 -0.82 -9.21
CA GLU A 180 -7.16 0.43 -9.94
C GLU A 180 -6.33 1.41 -9.09
N GLU A 181 -6.73 1.60 -7.83
CA GLU A 181 -6.01 2.49 -6.89
C GLU A 181 -4.56 2.02 -6.66
N LEU A 182 -4.32 0.71 -6.51
CA LEU A 182 -2.97 0.17 -6.37
C LEU A 182 -2.14 0.31 -7.64
N THR A 183 -2.76 0.14 -8.80
CA THR A 183 -2.09 0.24 -10.09
C THR A 183 -1.57 1.65 -10.32
N ASP A 184 -2.37 2.67 -9.97
CA ASP A 184 -1.98 4.07 -10.08
C ASP A 184 -0.70 4.35 -9.28
N VAL A 185 -0.73 4.09 -7.97
CA VAL A 185 0.42 4.37 -7.09
C VAL A 185 1.65 3.51 -7.39
N LEU A 186 1.47 2.25 -7.82
CA LEU A 186 2.57 1.35 -8.13
C LEU A 186 3.26 1.73 -9.45
N LEU A 187 2.51 2.03 -10.50
CA LEU A 187 3.08 2.42 -11.78
C LEU A 187 3.75 3.79 -11.70
N GLU A 188 3.21 4.72 -10.89
CA GLU A 188 3.87 5.99 -10.59
C GLU A 188 5.19 5.77 -9.83
N ALA A 189 5.22 4.88 -8.84
CA ALA A 189 6.45 4.53 -8.11
C ALA A 189 7.53 3.93 -9.03
N TYR A 190 7.14 3.08 -9.98
CA TYR A 190 8.06 2.56 -11.00
C TYR A 190 8.57 3.64 -11.94
N ALA A 191 7.68 4.51 -12.42
CA ALA A 191 8.06 5.63 -13.29
C ALA A 191 9.05 6.56 -12.59
N GLY A 192 8.82 6.89 -11.31
CA GLY A 192 9.74 7.70 -10.51
C GLY A 192 11.13 7.06 -10.37
N SER A 193 11.19 5.77 -10.06
CA SER A 193 12.47 5.04 -10.01
C SER A 193 13.19 4.99 -11.36
N LEU A 194 12.46 4.79 -12.46
CA LEU A 194 13.02 4.76 -13.81
C LEU A 194 13.60 6.13 -14.19
N THR A 195 12.83 7.20 -13.99
CA THR A 195 13.29 8.58 -14.23
C THR A 195 14.57 8.87 -13.45
N ALA A 196 14.59 8.57 -12.15
CA ALA A 196 15.76 8.81 -11.31
C ALA A 196 17.00 8.03 -11.78
N LYS A 197 16.83 6.79 -12.27
CA LYS A 197 17.95 6.01 -12.82
C LYS A 197 18.44 6.54 -14.16
N ILE A 198 17.53 6.96 -15.03
CA ILE A 198 17.86 7.55 -16.34
C ILE A 198 18.65 8.84 -16.13
N GLU A 199 18.21 9.71 -15.23
CA GLU A 199 18.87 10.98 -14.91
C GLU A 199 20.25 10.79 -14.25
N ARG A 200 20.43 9.68 -13.52
CA ARG A 200 21.74 9.28 -12.94
C ARG A 200 22.63 8.49 -13.91
N GLU A 201 22.17 8.23 -15.14
CA GLU A 201 22.85 7.38 -16.12
C GLU A 201 23.17 5.96 -15.59
N GLU A 202 22.32 5.43 -14.69
CA GLU A 202 22.43 4.09 -14.12
C GLU A 202 21.77 3.03 -15.01
N ASP A 203 22.15 1.75 -14.85
CA ASP A 203 21.45 0.66 -15.56
C ASP A 203 20.00 0.52 -15.08
N TYR A 204 19.08 0.74 -16.02
CA TYR A 204 17.63 0.71 -15.81
C TYR A 204 16.92 -0.39 -16.61
N LYS A 205 17.62 -1.19 -17.43
CA LYS A 205 16.97 -2.17 -18.33
C LYS A 205 16.18 -3.24 -17.58
N GLY A 206 16.74 -3.74 -16.49
CA GLY A 206 16.05 -4.71 -15.62
C GLY A 206 14.76 -4.13 -15.03
N LEU A 207 14.83 -2.89 -14.53
CA LEU A 207 13.67 -2.19 -13.96
C LEU A 207 12.61 -1.89 -15.03
N GLN A 208 13.04 -1.54 -16.24
CA GLN A 208 12.12 -1.27 -17.36
C GLN A 208 11.35 -2.53 -17.78
N MET A 209 12.04 -3.67 -17.84
CA MET A 209 11.42 -4.97 -18.12
C MET A 209 10.41 -5.33 -17.03
N GLU A 210 10.80 -5.17 -15.77
CA GLU A 210 9.92 -5.44 -14.63
C GLU A 210 8.67 -4.55 -14.63
N TYR A 211 8.84 -3.24 -14.87
CA TYR A 211 7.74 -2.30 -15.04
C TYR A 211 6.76 -2.75 -16.13
N ALA A 212 7.26 -3.12 -17.31
CA ALA A 212 6.42 -3.56 -18.42
C ALA A 212 5.61 -4.82 -18.07
N VAL A 213 6.27 -5.82 -17.47
CA VAL A 213 5.62 -7.08 -17.04
C VAL A 213 4.54 -6.82 -16.01
N ARG A 214 4.84 -6.01 -14.97
CA ARG A 214 3.88 -5.71 -13.90
C ARG A 214 2.71 -4.86 -14.41
N ARG A 215 2.97 -3.86 -15.26
CA ARG A 215 1.92 -3.06 -15.91
C ARG A 215 0.95 -3.92 -16.68
N ASP A 216 1.45 -4.80 -17.54
CA ASP A 216 0.60 -5.63 -18.40
C ASP A 216 -0.22 -6.63 -17.56
N ALA A 217 0.35 -7.15 -16.48
CA ALA A 217 -0.35 -8.02 -15.53
C ALA A 217 -1.49 -7.31 -14.77
N LEU A 218 -1.38 -6.01 -14.50
CA LEU A 218 -2.40 -5.21 -13.82
C LEU A 218 -3.51 -4.75 -14.76
N LEU A 219 -3.13 -4.22 -15.94
CA LEU A 219 -4.08 -3.63 -16.87
C LEU A 219 -4.98 -4.67 -17.57
N GLY A 220 -4.48 -5.88 -17.80
CA GLY A 220 -5.25 -6.94 -18.47
C GLY A 220 -6.59 -7.25 -17.78
N PRO A 221 -6.59 -7.62 -16.48
CA PRO A 221 -7.82 -7.88 -15.72
C PRO A 221 -8.77 -6.68 -15.63
N MET A 222 -8.26 -5.46 -15.50
CA MET A 222 -9.07 -4.24 -15.49
C MET A 222 -9.76 -4.01 -16.84
N TYR A 223 -9.01 -4.14 -17.94
CA TYR A 223 -9.56 -4.04 -19.29
C TYR A 223 -10.66 -5.08 -19.53
N GLN A 224 -10.42 -6.33 -19.11
CA GLN A 224 -11.41 -7.40 -19.23
C GLN A 224 -12.69 -7.10 -18.43
N HIS A 225 -12.57 -6.51 -17.23
CA HIS A 225 -13.73 -6.09 -16.45
C HIS A 225 -14.56 -4.99 -17.14
N VAL A 226 -13.89 -3.96 -17.67
CA VAL A 226 -14.56 -2.87 -18.42
C VAL A 226 -15.28 -3.42 -19.65
N LYS A 227 -14.66 -4.36 -20.38
CA LYS A 227 -15.26 -5.02 -21.53
C LYS A 227 -16.52 -5.79 -21.16
N GLU A 228 -16.48 -6.57 -20.10
CA GLU A 228 -17.65 -7.32 -19.59
C GLU A 228 -18.81 -6.40 -19.19
N LEU A 229 -18.51 -5.27 -18.53
CA LEU A 229 -19.53 -4.28 -18.17
C LEU A 229 -20.17 -3.64 -19.40
N ALA A 230 -19.37 -3.28 -20.41
CA ALA A 230 -19.88 -2.74 -21.65
C ALA A 230 -20.81 -3.75 -22.34
N GLU A 231 -20.37 -5.00 -22.50
CA GLU A 231 -21.16 -6.08 -23.11
C GLU A 231 -22.46 -6.38 -22.34
N ALA A 232 -22.46 -6.26 -21.02
CA ALA A 232 -23.65 -6.42 -20.19
C ALA A 232 -24.63 -5.23 -20.32
N GLY A 233 -24.14 -4.01 -20.51
CA GLY A 233 -24.96 -2.81 -20.74
C GLY A 233 -25.55 -2.68 -22.14
N TYR A 234 -25.09 -3.50 -23.09
CA TYR A 234 -25.65 -3.62 -24.44
C TYR A 234 -26.79 -4.67 -24.56
N LYS A 235 -27.20 -5.29 -23.45
CA LYS A 235 -28.36 -6.21 -23.37
C LYS A 235 -29.54 -5.55 -22.69
#